data_AF-A0A072PGD1-F1
#
_entry.id   AF-A0A072PGD1-F1
#
_cell.length_a   1.000
_cell.length_b   1.000
_cell.length_c   1.000
_cell.angle_alpha   90.00
_cell.angle_beta   90.00
_cell.angle_gamma   90.00
#
_symmetry.space_group_name_H-M   'P 1'
#
loop_
_entity.id
_entity.type
_entity.pdbx_description
1 polymer ?
#
loop_
_entity_poly.entity_id
_entity_poly.type
_entity_poly.pdbx_seq_one_letter_code
_entity_poly.pdbx_strand_id
1 'polypeptide(L)'
;MDFESLADKFEALQDDLAYANELCEQANIQFEKYRTEIYHSKRNMALLQQQLAQQTATSNVLRAQAEKHLIDLRRERVLNAQLQARLATENNSLKAMTKQAATAEEQLAEAKFDLEYLKCTTYLGDPQLPPLALNSEAPLTPEPFVVVLVDGDAYTLFSHKGAGQTNPGGLAAMQIKFEVTKYIRDQKGTIPFASKVITRVFQNFKSIITSENSSLRQRKTAQQQRDLTTFATQFTEKLPLFDFFDAGRGKERVDDKIREHFHLFLSQPNCYAVFLAVCFDNGFARMLERYVDHPSIREKIILVSSGYKALEIGELPLNTVIWPGVFATARPSKQLAAILERKIRERRKQRSLSKLSLDRSRTTTRQHMISTPGPETLSDLLQPWNVRLALAGYFGMGTLWLHDPDETEENNKHRPCITVQANQELD
;
A
#
# COMPACT_ATOMS: atom_id res chain seq x y z
N MET A 1 -113.44 42.11 82.31
CA MET A 1 -112.93 41.33 81.18
C MET A 1 -113.87 40.15 81.01
N ASP A 2 -114.44 40.00 79.82
CA ASP A 2 -115.31 38.87 79.52
C ASP A 2 -114.45 37.61 79.28
N PHE A 3 -114.98 36.44 79.62
CA PHE A 3 -114.22 35.18 79.62
C PHE A 3 -113.71 34.81 78.22
N GLU A 4 -114.48 35.12 77.18
CA GLU A 4 -114.12 34.91 75.77
C GLU A 4 -112.84 35.66 75.38
N SER A 5 -112.67 36.92 75.78
CA SER A 5 -111.47 37.70 75.44
C SER A 5 -110.18 37.20 76.14
N LEU A 6 -110.32 36.53 77.27
CA LEU A 6 -109.18 35.90 77.96
C LEU A 6 -108.82 34.56 77.32
N ALA A 7 -109.83 33.81 76.86
CA ALA A 7 -109.63 32.57 76.11
C ALA A 7 -108.91 32.84 74.78
N ASP A 8 -109.33 33.85 74.01
CA ASP A 8 -108.67 34.23 72.75
C ASP A 8 -107.19 34.61 72.94
N LYS A 9 -106.87 35.33 74.03
CA LYS A 9 -105.49 35.69 74.38
C LYS A 9 -104.66 34.49 74.81
N PHE A 10 -105.28 33.54 75.51
CA PHE A 10 -104.61 32.30 75.91
C PHE A 10 -104.31 31.44 74.68
N GLU A 11 -105.23 31.32 73.74
CA GLU A 11 -105.06 30.59 72.48
C GLU A 11 -103.97 31.25 71.60
N ALA A 12 -103.97 32.58 71.47
CA ALA A 12 -102.91 33.30 70.75
C ALA A 12 -101.51 33.11 71.38
N LEU A 13 -101.41 33.12 72.71
CA LEU A 13 -100.15 32.83 73.41
C LEU A 13 -99.73 31.36 73.26
N GLN A 14 -100.69 30.44 73.16
CA GLN A 14 -100.43 29.03 72.93
C GLN A 14 -99.90 28.78 71.52
N ASP A 15 -100.44 29.49 70.52
CA ASP A 15 -99.95 29.47 69.14
C ASP A 15 -98.56 30.10 69.00
N ASP A 16 -98.32 31.25 69.64
CA ASP A 16 -96.99 31.90 69.67
C ASP A 16 -95.94 30.98 70.32
N LEU A 17 -96.30 30.30 71.41
CA LEU A 17 -95.44 29.33 72.07
C LEU A 17 -95.17 28.11 71.17
N ALA A 18 -96.18 27.61 70.46
CA ALA A 18 -96.02 26.50 69.52
C ALA A 18 -95.10 26.89 68.35
N TYR A 19 -95.28 28.07 67.77
CA TYR A 19 -94.41 28.61 66.71
C TYR A 19 -92.97 28.81 67.18
N ALA A 20 -92.77 29.36 68.37
CA ALA A 20 -91.44 29.53 68.95
C ALA A 20 -90.74 28.17 69.20
N ASN A 21 -91.49 27.15 69.65
CA ASN A 21 -90.98 25.80 69.82
C ASN A 21 -90.57 25.17 68.48
N GLU A 22 -91.38 25.33 67.43
CA GLU A 22 -91.06 24.85 66.08
C GLU A 22 -89.79 25.51 65.54
N LEU A 23 -89.66 26.84 65.70
CA LEU A 23 -88.46 27.57 65.26
C LEU A 23 -87.20 27.10 66.02
N CYS A 24 -87.32 26.84 67.32
CA CYS A 24 -86.25 26.24 68.12
C CYS A 24 -85.88 24.84 67.63
N GLU A 25 -86.85 24.01 67.29
CA GLU A 25 -86.62 22.66 66.74
C GLU A 25 -85.89 22.73 65.40
N GLN A 26 -86.34 23.61 64.49
CA GLN A 26 -85.68 23.84 63.20
C GLN A 26 -84.24 24.35 63.38
N ALA A 27 -84.01 25.27 64.33
CA ALA A 27 -82.67 25.77 64.65
C ALA A 27 -81.76 24.65 65.19
N ASN A 28 -82.29 23.79 66.06
CA ASN A 28 -81.55 22.64 66.58
C ASN A 28 -81.15 21.65 65.47
N ILE A 29 -82.05 21.37 64.53
CA ILE A 29 -81.74 20.53 63.36
C ILE A 29 -80.62 21.17 62.51
N GLN A 30 -80.64 22.48 62.31
CA GLN A 30 -79.58 23.20 61.58
C GLN A 30 -78.24 23.17 62.34
N PHE A 31 -78.25 23.33 63.65
CA PHE A 31 -77.02 23.22 64.45
C PHE A 31 -76.42 21.82 64.40
N GLU A 32 -77.24 20.76 64.39
CA GLU A 32 -76.74 19.39 64.19
C GLU A 32 -76.12 19.20 62.81
N LYS A 33 -76.73 19.74 61.75
CA LYS A 33 -76.13 19.73 60.40
C LYS A 33 -74.74 20.40 60.42
N TYR A 34 -74.63 21.61 60.96
CA TYR A 34 -73.34 22.29 61.05
C TYR A 34 -72.32 21.55 61.93
N ARG A 35 -72.76 20.90 63.02
CA ARG A 35 -71.87 20.06 63.84
C ARG A 35 -71.27 18.91 63.02
N THR A 36 -72.10 18.23 62.21
CA THR A 36 -71.63 17.16 61.33
C THR A 36 -70.67 17.66 60.25
N GLU A 37 -70.98 18.79 59.60
CA GLU A 37 -70.12 19.38 58.57
C GLU A 37 -68.75 19.83 59.13
N ILE A 38 -68.74 20.46 60.31
CA ILE A 38 -67.52 20.83 61.02
C ILE A 38 -66.70 19.59 61.37
N TYR A 39 -67.35 18.52 61.84
CA TYR A 39 -66.67 17.25 62.14
C TYR A 39 -66.00 16.66 60.89
N HIS A 40 -66.74 16.57 59.77
CA HIS A 40 -66.19 16.09 58.50
C HIS A 40 -65.04 16.97 57.99
N SER A 41 -65.20 18.28 58.05
CA SER A 41 -64.17 19.23 57.63
C SER A 41 -62.90 19.11 58.47
N LYS A 42 -63.01 18.97 59.80
CA LYS A 42 -61.87 18.73 60.69
C LYS A 42 -61.16 17.42 60.36
N ARG A 43 -61.91 16.35 60.12
CA ARG A 43 -61.35 15.05 59.73
C ARG A 43 -60.59 15.14 58.39
N ASN A 44 -61.17 15.80 57.40
CA ASN A 44 -60.53 15.99 56.09
C ASN A 44 -59.27 16.85 56.20
N MET A 45 -59.30 17.92 57.00
CA MET A 45 -58.13 18.76 57.27
C MET A 45 -56.98 17.97 57.92
N ALA A 46 -57.29 17.11 58.90
CA ALA A 46 -56.29 16.25 59.53
C ALA A 46 -55.65 15.27 58.53
N LEU A 47 -56.46 14.68 57.63
CA LEU A 47 -55.97 13.80 56.57
C LEU A 47 -55.02 14.55 55.62
N LEU A 48 -55.41 15.74 55.17
CA LEU A 48 -54.60 16.56 54.27
C LEU A 48 -53.28 16.99 54.93
N GLN A 49 -53.31 17.34 56.22
CA GLN A 49 -52.09 17.66 56.98
C GLN A 49 -51.14 16.45 57.05
N GLN A 50 -51.68 15.25 57.29
CA GLN A 50 -50.87 14.03 57.29
C GLN A 50 -50.26 13.75 55.91
N GLN A 51 -51.04 13.89 54.84
CA GLN A 51 -50.55 13.71 53.47
C GLN A 51 -49.46 14.73 53.12
N LEU A 52 -49.64 16.00 53.50
CA LEU A 52 -48.64 17.04 53.28
C LEU A 52 -47.34 16.74 54.03
N ALA A 53 -47.43 16.26 55.27
CA ALA A 53 -46.25 15.87 56.05
C ALA A 53 -45.50 14.70 55.39
N GLN A 54 -46.22 13.68 54.91
CA GLN A 54 -45.64 12.54 54.19
C GLN A 54 -44.97 12.98 52.88
N GLN A 55 -45.63 13.84 52.09
CA GLN A 55 -45.07 14.36 50.86
C GLN A 55 -43.82 15.21 51.10
N THR A 56 -43.83 16.06 52.14
CA THR A 56 -42.67 16.87 52.52
C THR A 56 -41.49 15.99 52.91
N ALA A 57 -41.71 14.96 53.74
CA ALA A 57 -40.66 14.02 54.12
C ALA A 57 -40.07 13.30 52.91
N THR A 58 -40.91 12.82 52.00
CA THR A 58 -40.49 12.15 50.77
C THR A 58 -39.68 13.09 49.87
N SER A 59 -40.15 14.32 49.68
CA SER A 59 -39.46 15.35 48.89
C SER A 59 -38.07 15.66 49.44
N ASN A 60 -37.92 15.73 50.76
CA ASN A 60 -36.63 16.00 51.40
C ASN A 60 -35.62 14.86 51.18
N VAL A 61 -36.08 13.60 51.26
CA VAL A 61 -35.21 12.44 50.97
C VAL A 61 -34.76 12.43 49.51
N LEU A 62 -35.68 12.66 48.57
CA LEU A 62 -35.34 12.72 47.15
C LEU A 62 -34.36 13.87 46.84
N ARG A 63 -34.53 15.03 47.49
CA ARG A 63 -33.61 16.16 47.35
C ARG A 63 -32.21 15.83 47.85
N ALA A 64 -32.09 15.18 49.01
CA ALA A 64 -30.80 14.75 49.55
C ALA A 64 -30.11 13.72 48.63
N GLN A 65 -30.87 12.78 48.06
CA GLN A 65 -30.36 11.83 47.07
C GLN A 65 -29.86 12.54 45.80
N ALA A 66 -30.63 13.49 45.27
CA ALA A 66 -30.24 14.27 44.09
C ALA A 66 -28.94 15.07 44.33
N GLU A 67 -28.80 15.68 45.51
CA GLU A 67 -27.58 16.41 45.89
C GLU A 67 -26.36 15.47 45.95
N LYS A 68 -26.52 14.27 46.51
CA LYS A 68 -25.46 13.25 46.52
C LYS A 68 -25.03 12.86 45.10
N HIS A 69 -25.99 12.54 44.23
CA HIS A 69 -25.70 12.20 42.83
C HIS A 69 -25.00 13.33 42.07
N LEU A 70 -25.34 14.58 42.37
CA LEU A 70 -24.71 15.74 41.74
C LEU A 70 -23.24 15.90 42.15
N ILE A 71 -22.91 15.59 43.41
CA ILE A 71 -21.52 15.58 43.89
C ILE A 71 -20.73 14.45 43.21
N ASP A 72 -21.30 13.26 43.09
CA ASP A 72 -20.65 12.12 42.44
C ASP A 72 -20.40 12.40 40.94
N LEU A 73 -21.38 12.95 40.23
CA LEU A 73 -21.23 13.38 38.84
C LEU A 73 -20.13 14.44 38.66
N ARG A 74 -19.99 15.38 39.60
CA ARG A 74 -18.90 16.37 39.57
C ARG A 74 -17.54 15.70 39.72
N ARG A 75 -17.41 14.72 40.61
CA ARG A 75 -16.17 13.94 40.80
C ARG A 75 -15.81 13.16 39.53
N GLU A 76 -16.77 12.47 38.95
CA GLU A 76 -16.56 11.71 37.70
C GLU A 76 -16.18 12.61 36.52
N ARG A 77 -16.77 13.81 36.41
CA ARG A 77 -16.39 14.78 35.37
C ARG A 77 -14.94 15.23 35.50
N VAL A 78 -14.48 15.51 36.72
CA VAL A 78 -13.07 15.90 36.96
C VAL A 78 -12.13 14.75 36.61
N LEU A 79 -12.44 13.53 37.03
CA LEU A 79 -11.63 12.35 36.71
C LEU A 79 -11.56 12.11 35.19
N ASN A 80 -12.70 12.20 34.50
CA ASN A 80 -12.75 12.06 33.04
C ASN A 80 -11.90 13.14 32.34
N ALA A 81 -11.96 14.39 32.78
CA ALA A 81 -11.13 15.46 32.23
C ALA A 81 -9.63 15.18 32.43
N GLN A 82 -9.23 14.67 33.61
CA GLN A 82 -7.85 14.28 33.87
C GLN A 82 -7.38 13.12 32.99
N LEU A 83 -8.20 12.08 32.81
CA LEU A 83 -7.90 10.95 31.94
C LEU A 83 -7.78 11.38 30.48
N GLN A 84 -8.67 12.25 30.01
CA GLN A 84 -8.60 12.82 28.66
C GLN A 84 -7.32 13.63 28.44
N ALA A 85 -6.91 14.44 29.43
CA ALA A 85 -5.65 15.17 29.36
C ALA A 85 -4.45 14.22 29.27
N ARG A 86 -4.43 13.14 30.06
CA ARG A 86 -3.37 12.13 30.01
C ARG A 86 -3.30 11.42 28.66
N LEU A 87 -4.45 10.98 28.14
CA LEU A 87 -4.53 10.38 26.80
C LEU A 87 -4.04 11.34 25.70
N ALA A 88 -4.35 12.63 25.81
CA ALA A 88 -3.86 13.62 24.86
C ALA A 88 -2.33 13.76 24.94
N THR A 89 -1.74 13.78 26.15
CA THR A 89 -0.28 13.83 26.32
C THR A 89 0.41 12.60 25.77
N GLU A 90 -0.10 11.40 26.05
CA GLU A 90 0.47 10.14 25.54
C GLU A 90 0.36 10.05 24.02
N ASN A 91 -0.78 10.46 23.43
CA ASN A 91 -0.93 10.52 21.98
C ASN A 91 0.04 11.49 21.31
N ASN A 92 0.27 12.66 21.92
CA ASN A 92 1.23 13.63 21.39
C ASN A 92 2.67 13.11 21.48
N SER A 93 3.02 12.46 22.58
CA SER A 93 4.32 11.80 22.76
C SER A 93 4.52 10.68 21.73
N LEU A 94 3.51 9.82 21.54
CA LEU A 94 3.55 8.74 20.54
C LEU A 94 3.74 9.29 19.13
N LYS A 95 2.99 10.34 18.75
CA LYS A 95 3.15 11.01 17.45
C LYS A 95 4.57 11.55 17.26
N ALA A 96 5.15 12.17 18.28
CA ALA A 96 6.51 12.69 18.22
C ALA A 96 7.53 11.55 18.03
N MET A 97 7.41 10.47 18.81
CA MET A 97 8.28 9.29 18.66
C MET A 97 8.14 8.63 17.29
N THR A 98 6.91 8.48 16.76
CA THR A 98 6.70 7.92 15.41
C THR A 98 7.31 8.79 14.32
N LYS A 99 7.26 10.11 14.47
CA LYS A 99 7.90 11.03 13.53
C LYS A 99 9.42 10.88 13.57
N GLN A 100 10.00 10.79 14.77
CA GLN A 100 11.44 10.59 14.95
C GLN A 100 11.89 9.24 14.37
N ALA A 101 11.12 8.17 14.59
CA ALA A 101 11.39 6.86 14.01
C ALA A 101 11.37 6.91 12.48
N ALA A 102 10.35 7.54 11.87
CA ALA A 102 10.28 7.70 10.41
C ALA A 102 11.48 8.48 9.85
N THR A 103 11.92 9.55 10.52
CA THR A 103 13.11 10.29 10.10
C THR A 103 14.40 9.47 10.22
N ALA A 104 14.53 8.65 11.26
CA ALA A 104 15.69 7.79 11.43
C ALA A 104 15.70 6.66 10.38
N GLU A 105 14.54 6.11 10.03
CA GLU A 105 14.39 5.14 8.94
C GLU A 105 14.80 5.73 7.58
N GLU A 106 14.39 6.97 7.28
CA GLU A 106 14.80 7.67 6.06
C GLU A 106 16.33 7.88 6.02
N GLN A 107 16.93 8.34 7.12
CA GLN A 107 18.39 8.51 7.23
C GLN A 107 19.14 7.19 7.06
N LEU A 108 18.62 6.09 7.63
CA LEU A 108 19.22 4.77 7.51
C LEU A 108 19.09 4.23 6.08
N ALA A 109 17.97 4.48 5.40
CA ALA A 109 17.83 4.16 3.99
C ALA A 109 18.87 4.93 3.16
N GLU A 110 19.00 6.24 3.38
CA GLU A 110 19.96 7.10 2.70
C GLU A 110 21.41 6.66 2.89
N ALA A 111 21.82 6.44 4.14
CA ALA A 111 23.16 5.94 4.46
C ALA A 111 23.44 4.58 3.81
N LYS A 112 22.44 3.69 3.71
CA LYS A 112 22.59 2.41 2.98
C LYS A 112 22.84 2.62 1.50
N PHE A 113 22.14 3.56 0.87
CA PHE A 113 22.35 3.87 -0.55
C PHE A 113 23.72 4.52 -0.79
N ASP A 114 24.16 5.44 0.07
CA ASP A 114 25.47 6.07 -0.04
C ASP A 114 26.60 5.07 0.14
N LEU A 115 26.48 4.16 1.11
CA LEU A 115 27.43 3.08 1.34
C LEU A 115 27.50 2.14 0.13
N GLU A 116 26.36 1.79 -0.46
CA GLU A 116 26.31 0.97 -1.67
C GLU A 116 26.94 1.67 -2.88
N TYR A 117 26.68 2.97 -3.03
CA TYR A 117 27.31 3.80 -4.07
C TYR A 117 28.82 3.86 -3.89
N LEU A 118 29.31 4.13 -2.67
CA LEU A 118 30.74 4.15 -2.35
C LEU A 118 31.41 2.80 -2.61
N LYS A 119 30.76 1.68 -2.26
CA LYS A 119 31.24 0.35 -2.62
C LYS A 119 31.41 0.19 -4.13
N CYS A 120 30.48 0.72 -4.93
CA CYS A 120 30.56 0.60 -6.38
C CYS A 120 31.65 1.50 -7.00
N THR A 121 32.00 2.63 -6.39
CA THR A 121 33.01 3.57 -6.92
C THR A 121 34.43 3.29 -6.41
N THR A 122 34.59 2.64 -5.27
CA THR A 122 35.90 2.35 -4.65
C THR A 122 36.65 1.16 -5.27
N TYR A 123 36.01 0.32 -6.10
CA TYR A 123 36.68 -0.74 -6.87
C TYR A 123 37.41 -0.25 -8.13
N LEU A 124 37.61 1.06 -8.29
CA LEU A 124 38.55 1.57 -9.28
C LEU A 124 39.98 1.35 -8.75
N GLY A 125 40.57 0.24 -9.19
CA GLY A 125 41.99 -0.05 -9.01
C GLY A 125 42.88 1.07 -9.56
N ASP A 126 43.99 1.27 -8.86
CA ASP A 126 45.17 2.09 -9.14
C ASP A 126 45.03 3.32 -10.07
N PRO A 127 45.23 4.55 -9.56
CA PRO A 127 45.41 5.72 -10.41
C PRO A 127 46.80 5.69 -11.07
N GLN A 128 46.92 4.99 -12.20
CA GLN A 128 48.04 5.15 -13.14
C GLN A 128 47.60 5.98 -14.35
N LEU A 129 47.10 7.20 -14.10
CA LEU A 129 46.92 8.20 -15.16
C LEU A 129 47.60 9.51 -14.70
N PRO A 130 48.62 9.99 -15.41
CA PRO A 130 49.29 11.23 -15.04
C PRO A 130 48.33 12.42 -15.13
N PRO A 131 48.53 13.48 -14.32
CA PRO A 131 47.66 14.65 -14.34
C PRO A 131 47.78 15.33 -15.70
N LEU A 132 46.74 15.19 -16.53
CA LEU A 132 46.63 15.98 -17.75
C LEU A 132 46.45 17.43 -17.33
N ALA A 133 47.45 18.25 -17.69
CA ALA A 133 47.43 19.68 -17.53
C ALA A 133 46.12 20.27 -18.10
N LEU A 134 45.56 21.23 -17.36
CA LEU A 134 44.42 22.07 -17.75
C LEU A 134 44.67 22.76 -19.09
N ASN A 135 44.33 22.10 -20.19
CA ASN A 135 44.04 22.78 -21.44
C ASN A 135 42.62 23.33 -21.34
N SER A 136 42.49 24.66 -21.20
CA SER A 136 41.22 25.38 -21.11
C SER A 136 40.32 25.26 -22.37
N GLU A 137 40.78 24.57 -23.40
CA GLU A 137 40.07 24.32 -24.68
C GLU A 137 39.76 22.84 -24.94
N ALA A 138 40.13 21.91 -24.04
CA ALA A 138 39.77 20.51 -24.22
C ALA A 138 38.24 20.34 -24.07
N PRO A 139 37.53 19.70 -25.03
CA PRO A 139 36.14 19.37 -24.87
C PRO A 139 35.94 18.59 -23.57
N LEU A 140 34.92 18.97 -22.78
CA LEU A 140 34.57 18.25 -21.57
C LEU A 140 34.43 16.76 -21.88
N THR A 141 35.06 15.92 -21.06
CA THR A 141 34.97 14.47 -21.26
C THR A 141 33.51 14.05 -21.13
N PRO A 142 32.96 13.35 -22.14
CA PRO A 142 31.56 12.93 -22.09
C PRO A 142 31.33 11.96 -20.93
N GLU A 143 30.38 12.29 -20.06
CA GLU A 143 30.04 11.47 -18.90
C GLU A 143 29.14 10.30 -19.32
N PRO A 144 29.43 9.05 -18.89
CA PRO A 144 28.54 7.93 -19.13
C PRO A 144 27.25 8.09 -18.33
N PHE A 145 26.13 7.63 -18.88
CA PHE A 145 24.85 7.63 -18.17
C PHE A 145 23.93 6.49 -18.61
N VAL A 146 22.92 6.24 -17.80
CA VAL A 146 21.78 5.38 -18.10
C VAL A 146 20.51 6.17 -17.85
N VAL A 147 19.43 5.79 -18.54
CA VAL A 147 18.14 6.47 -18.39
C VAL A 147 17.03 5.50 -18.06
N VAL A 148 16.12 5.92 -17.19
CA VAL A 148 14.87 5.23 -16.85
C VAL A 148 13.71 6.08 -17.34
N LEU A 149 12.90 5.53 -18.23
CA LEU A 149 11.67 6.16 -18.73
C LEU A 149 10.48 5.37 -18.21
N VAL A 150 9.57 6.06 -17.51
CA VAL A 150 8.42 5.44 -16.85
C VAL A 150 7.13 6.05 -17.37
N ASP A 151 6.23 5.17 -17.82
CA ASP A 151 4.82 5.47 -18.02
C ASP A 151 4.11 5.48 -16.66
N GLY A 152 3.93 6.68 -16.10
CA GLY A 152 3.23 6.88 -14.82
C GLY A 152 1.72 6.74 -14.91
N ASP A 153 1.12 6.70 -16.11
CA ASP A 153 -0.32 6.41 -16.25
C ASP A 153 -0.57 4.89 -16.09
N ALA A 154 0.36 4.06 -16.56
CA ALA A 154 0.25 2.61 -16.47
C ALA A 154 0.92 2.00 -15.21
N TYR A 155 1.98 2.61 -14.69
CA TYR A 155 2.70 2.11 -13.52
C TYR A 155 2.31 2.84 -12.24
N THR A 156 1.78 2.11 -11.27
CA THR A 156 1.64 2.62 -9.90
C THR A 156 2.99 2.55 -9.20
N LEU A 157 3.66 3.70 -9.14
CA LEU A 157 4.88 3.90 -8.35
C LEU A 157 4.53 3.82 -6.86
N PHE A 158 5.25 2.94 -6.15
CA PHE A 158 5.21 2.76 -4.69
C PHE A 158 3.83 2.36 -4.12
N SER A 159 3.70 1.11 -3.68
CA SER A 159 2.49 0.63 -3.00
C SER A 159 2.46 1.12 -1.54
N HIS A 160 1.37 1.80 -1.16
CA HIS A 160 1.03 2.32 0.18
C HIS A 160 0.91 1.23 1.27
N LYS A 161 1.85 0.29 1.38
CA LYS A 161 1.82 -0.79 2.38
C LYS A 161 2.38 -0.40 3.74
N GLY A 162 2.71 0.88 3.95
CA GLY A 162 2.96 1.46 5.27
C GLY A 162 2.20 2.76 5.42
N ALA A 163 0.98 2.71 5.97
CA ALA A 163 0.30 3.92 6.43
C ALA A 163 1.17 4.54 7.54
N GLY A 164 1.90 5.60 7.23
CA GLY A 164 2.80 6.27 8.18
C GLY A 164 4.15 6.71 7.63
N GLN A 165 4.52 6.35 6.40
CA GLN A 165 5.79 6.81 5.83
C GLN A 165 5.73 8.30 5.45
N THR A 166 6.62 9.08 6.04
CA THR A 166 6.96 10.43 5.57
C THR A 166 7.77 10.30 4.28
N ASN A 167 7.44 11.06 3.24
CA ASN A 167 8.21 11.16 1.98
C ASN A 167 8.15 9.97 0.97
N PRO A 168 6.97 9.48 0.55
CA PRO A 168 6.86 8.37 -0.42
C PRO A 168 7.51 8.66 -1.79
N GLY A 169 7.47 9.90 -2.28
CA GLY A 169 8.10 10.26 -3.57
C GLY A 169 9.62 10.14 -3.54
N GLY A 170 10.24 10.62 -2.46
CA GLY A 170 11.69 10.52 -2.28
C GLY A 170 12.15 9.07 -2.15
N LEU A 171 11.44 8.25 -1.38
CA LEU A 171 11.75 6.82 -1.26
C LEU A 171 11.70 6.09 -2.61
N ALA A 172 10.71 6.40 -3.46
CA ALA A 172 10.61 5.83 -4.79
C ALA A 172 11.82 6.20 -5.68
N ALA A 173 12.27 7.47 -5.63
CA ALA A 173 13.45 7.92 -6.35
C ALA A 173 14.72 7.17 -5.93
N MET A 174 14.92 7.00 -4.62
CA MET A 174 16.06 6.26 -4.08
C MET A 174 16.02 4.77 -4.47
N GLN A 175 14.85 4.15 -4.41
CA GLN A 175 14.70 2.75 -4.78
C GLN A 175 15.00 2.52 -6.27
N ILE A 176 14.55 3.41 -7.17
CA ILE A 176 14.90 3.32 -8.60
C ILE A 176 16.42 3.44 -8.78
N LYS A 177 17.05 4.44 -8.15
CA LYS A 177 18.51 4.62 -8.21
C LYS A 177 19.22 3.33 -7.78
N PHE A 178 18.79 2.72 -6.69
CA PHE A 178 19.36 1.48 -6.18
C PHE A 178 19.21 0.30 -7.12
N GLU A 179 18.02 0.05 -7.65
CA GLU A 179 17.80 -1.06 -8.58
C GLU A 179 18.63 -0.89 -9.86
N VAL A 180 18.80 0.34 -10.33
CA VAL A 180 19.66 0.66 -11.48
C VAL A 180 21.14 0.45 -11.13
N THR A 181 21.63 0.98 -10.00
CA THR A 181 23.02 0.78 -9.57
C THR A 181 23.35 -0.70 -9.37
N LYS A 182 22.43 -1.46 -8.78
CA LYS A 182 22.54 -2.91 -8.66
C LYS A 182 22.66 -3.57 -10.04
N TYR A 183 21.80 -3.19 -10.99
CA TYR A 183 21.89 -3.70 -12.36
C TYR A 183 23.25 -3.39 -13.00
N ILE A 184 23.74 -2.15 -12.90
CA ILE A 184 25.04 -1.73 -13.47
C ILE A 184 26.16 -2.62 -12.93
N ARG A 185 26.19 -2.87 -11.62
CA ARG A 185 27.17 -3.78 -11.01
C ARG A 185 27.10 -5.19 -11.58
N ASP A 186 25.90 -5.71 -11.75
CA ASP A 186 25.69 -7.06 -12.24
C ASP A 186 26.11 -7.23 -13.71
N GLN A 187 26.27 -6.12 -14.46
CA GLN A 187 26.78 -6.11 -15.84
C GLN A 187 28.31 -6.26 -15.97
N LYS A 188 29.05 -6.47 -14.87
CA LYS A 188 30.50 -6.82 -14.88
C LYS A 188 31.37 -5.91 -15.78
N GLY A 189 31.08 -4.62 -15.81
CA GLY A 189 31.87 -3.62 -16.54
C GLY A 189 31.38 -3.26 -17.95
N THR A 190 30.33 -3.90 -18.48
CA THR A 190 29.72 -3.48 -19.76
C THR A 190 29.10 -2.08 -19.65
N ILE A 191 28.56 -1.74 -18.48
CA ILE A 191 28.10 -0.39 -18.15
C ILE A 191 29.10 0.21 -17.16
N PRO A 192 29.67 1.40 -17.43
CA PRO A 192 30.59 2.05 -16.50
C PRO A 192 29.92 2.31 -15.14
N PHE A 193 30.60 1.96 -14.04
CA PHE A 193 30.10 2.20 -12.68
C PHE A 193 29.84 3.68 -12.38
N ALA A 194 30.61 4.58 -13.00
CA ALA A 194 30.44 6.02 -12.90
C ALA A 194 29.23 6.56 -13.68
N SER A 195 28.42 5.69 -14.30
CA SER A 195 27.26 6.13 -15.08
C SER A 195 26.25 6.87 -14.22
N LYS A 196 25.93 8.11 -14.62
CA LYS A 196 24.84 8.87 -13.99
C LYS A 196 23.49 8.21 -14.28
N VAL A 197 22.58 8.24 -13.32
CA VAL A 197 21.21 7.71 -13.48
C VAL A 197 20.26 8.88 -13.72
N ILE A 198 19.67 8.91 -14.90
CA ILE A 198 18.60 9.85 -15.26
C ILE A 198 17.28 9.11 -15.15
N THR A 199 16.28 9.67 -14.47
CA THR A 199 14.95 9.08 -14.38
C THR A 199 13.91 10.11 -14.78
N ARG A 200 13.04 9.74 -15.72
CA ARG A 200 11.91 10.58 -16.15
C ARG A 200 10.62 9.78 -16.06
N VAL A 201 9.74 10.23 -15.18
CA VAL A 201 8.37 9.71 -15.07
C VAL A 201 7.44 10.66 -15.82
N PHE A 202 6.63 10.12 -16.72
CA PHE A 202 5.62 10.88 -17.45
C PHE A 202 4.24 10.42 -17.02
N GLN A 203 3.43 11.33 -16.50
CA GLN A 203 2.06 11.03 -16.09
C GLN A 203 1.14 12.19 -16.48
N ASN A 204 -0.10 11.89 -16.85
CA ASN A 204 -1.09 12.95 -17.06
C ASN A 204 -1.83 13.22 -15.74
N PHE A 205 -1.54 14.37 -15.11
CA PHE A 205 -2.07 14.69 -13.78
C PHE A 205 -3.60 14.86 -13.77
N LYS A 206 -4.21 15.06 -14.95
CA LYS A 206 -5.67 15.22 -15.12
C LYS A 206 -6.39 13.94 -15.50
N SER A 207 -5.67 12.88 -15.89
CA SER A 207 -6.26 11.56 -16.19
C SER A 207 -7.00 10.97 -14.99
N ILE A 208 -6.52 11.27 -13.77
CA ILE A 208 -7.12 10.83 -12.50
C ILE A 208 -8.54 11.40 -12.27
N ILE A 209 -8.85 12.56 -12.87
CA ILE A 209 -10.12 13.28 -12.62
C ILE A 209 -11.29 12.72 -13.45
N THR A 210 -11.00 12.07 -14.58
CA THR A 210 -12.00 11.77 -15.61
C THR A 210 -12.51 10.33 -15.62
N SER A 211 -11.92 9.41 -14.85
CA SER A 211 -12.27 7.99 -14.92
C SER A 211 -13.45 7.55 -14.05
N GLU A 212 -14.00 8.38 -13.15
CA GLU A 212 -15.00 7.91 -12.17
C GLU A 212 -16.20 8.86 -11.94
N ASN A 213 -17.27 8.64 -12.71
CA ASN A 213 -18.58 9.31 -12.62
C ASN A 213 -19.37 8.94 -11.35
N SER A 214 -19.03 9.50 -10.19
CA SER A 214 -19.99 9.58 -9.06
C SER A 214 -19.71 10.78 -8.16
N SER A 215 -20.77 11.53 -7.82
CA SER A 215 -20.73 12.78 -7.05
C SER A 215 -20.17 12.66 -5.63
N LEU A 216 -20.09 11.44 -5.07
CA LEU A 216 -19.41 11.14 -3.79
C LEU A 216 -17.87 11.15 -3.87
N ARG A 217 -17.28 11.24 -5.08
CA ARG A 217 -15.83 11.12 -5.32
C ARG A 217 -15.07 12.43 -5.54
N GLN A 218 -15.72 13.58 -5.72
CA GLN A 218 -14.99 14.85 -5.95
C GLN A 218 -13.97 15.20 -4.84
N ARG A 219 -14.31 14.94 -3.56
CA ARG A 219 -13.35 15.11 -2.44
C ARG A 219 -12.19 14.12 -2.49
N LYS A 220 -12.44 12.88 -2.95
CA LYS A 220 -11.39 11.85 -3.14
C LYS A 220 -10.47 12.20 -4.30
N THR A 221 -11.02 12.73 -5.39
CA THR A 221 -10.26 13.18 -6.56
C THR A 221 -9.33 14.35 -6.24
N ALA A 222 -9.81 15.34 -5.47
CA ALA A 222 -8.98 16.47 -5.03
C ALA A 222 -7.84 16.04 -4.09
N GLN A 223 -8.12 15.09 -3.19
CA GLN A 223 -7.09 14.52 -2.31
C GLN A 223 -6.05 13.72 -3.12
N GLN A 224 -6.49 12.85 -4.04
CA GLN A 224 -5.60 12.09 -4.93
C GLN A 224 -4.71 12.99 -5.78
N GLN A 225 -5.24 14.12 -6.27
CA GLN A 225 -4.45 15.08 -7.04
C GLN A 225 -3.41 15.81 -6.16
N ARG A 226 -3.76 16.12 -4.90
CA ARG A 226 -2.80 16.68 -3.92
C ARG A 226 -1.72 15.65 -3.60
N ASP A 227 -2.10 14.41 -3.34
CA ASP A 227 -1.17 13.33 -3.03
C ASP A 227 -0.21 13.07 -4.20
N LEU A 228 -0.69 13.08 -5.45
CA LEU A 228 0.16 12.94 -6.64
C LEU A 228 1.12 14.13 -6.78
N THR A 229 0.63 15.37 -6.63
CA THR A 229 1.49 16.56 -6.72
C THR A 229 2.59 16.50 -5.65
N THR A 230 2.23 16.19 -4.41
CA THR A 230 3.20 16.03 -3.31
C THR A 230 4.20 14.92 -3.59
N PHE A 231 3.74 13.77 -4.12
CA PHE A 231 4.63 12.69 -4.54
C PHE A 231 5.61 13.13 -5.63
N ALA A 232 5.11 13.80 -6.68
CA ALA A 232 5.93 14.29 -7.79
C ALA A 232 6.99 15.30 -7.32
N THR A 233 6.62 16.23 -6.43
CA THR A 233 7.54 17.17 -5.79
C THR A 233 8.62 16.43 -5.01
N GLN A 234 8.23 15.54 -4.10
CA GLN A 234 9.17 14.74 -3.29
C GLN A 234 10.13 13.89 -4.14
N PHE A 235 9.61 13.28 -5.21
CA PHE A 235 10.41 12.50 -6.15
C PHE A 235 11.46 13.36 -6.85
N THR A 236 11.04 14.52 -7.36
CA THR A 236 11.89 15.44 -8.12
C THR A 236 12.95 16.10 -7.23
N GLU A 237 12.59 16.47 -6.00
CA GLU A 237 13.52 17.10 -5.06
C GLU A 237 14.58 16.14 -4.50
N LYS A 238 14.32 14.82 -4.51
CA LYS A 238 15.22 13.86 -3.86
C LYS A 238 16.54 13.67 -4.58
N LEU A 239 16.57 13.72 -5.92
CA LEU A 239 17.78 13.47 -6.71
C LEU A 239 17.85 14.40 -7.94
N PRO A 240 19.01 15.03 -8.25
CA PRO A 240 19.09 16.08 -9.28
C PRO A 240 18.75 15.69 -10.73
N LEU A 241 18.77 14.39 -11.08
CA LEU A 241 18.48 13.89 -12.43
C LEU A 241 17.18 13.06 -12.47
N PHE A 242 16.33 13.24 -11.46
CA PHE A 242 15.06 12.55 -11.33
C PHE A 242 13.94 13.56 -11.49
N ASP A 243 13.14 13.37 -12.53
CA ASP A 243 12.09 14.31 -12.91
C ASP A 243 10.74 13.60 -12.99
N PHE A 244 9.71 14.27 -12.47
CA PHE A 244 8.32 13.84 -12.61
C PHE A 244 7.53 14.86 -13.45
N PHE A 245 7.24 14.50 -14.70
CA PHE A 245 6.63 15.39 -15.68
C PHE A 245 5.12 15.18 -15.81
N ASP A 246 4.34 16.28 -15.75
CA ASP A 246 2.97 16.29 -16.25
C ASP A 246 3.00 16.28 -17.79
N ALA A 247 2.43 15.23 -18.38
CA ALA A 247 2.30 15.10 -19.83
C ALA A 247 1.26 16.07 -20.43
N GLY A 248 0.42 16.69 -19.58
CA GLY A 248 -0.63 17.59 -19.99
C GLY A 248 -1.85 16.86 -20.57
N ARG A 249 -2.76 17.60 -21.21
CA ARG A 249 -4.04 17.05 -21.69
C ARG A 249 -3.85 16.21 -22.96
N GLY A 250 -4.39 14.99 -22.96
CA GLY A 250 -4.47 14.10 -24.12
C GLY A 250 -4.12 12.65 -23.73
N LYS A 251 -4.75 11.68 -24.39
CA LYS A 251 -4.59 10.25 -24.05
C LYS A 251 -3.22 9.68 -24.46
N GLU A 252 -2.61 10.21 -25.52
CA GLU A 252 -1.37 9.67 -26.10
C GLU A 252 -0.12 10.51 -25.77
N ARG A 253 -0.27 11.55 -24.91
CA ARG A 253 0.81 12.51 -24.63
C ARG A 253 1.95 11.91 -23.82
N VAL A 254 1.66 10.97 -22.93
CA VAL A 254 2.67 10.22 -22.18
C VAL A 254 3.48 9.40 -23.17
N ASP A 255 2.80 8.66 -24.05
CA ASP A 255 3.46 7.82 -25.03
C ASP A 255 4.39 8.63 -25.92
N ASP A 256 3.90 9.72 -26.53
CA ASP A 256 4.68 10.58 -27.42
C ASP A 256 5.96 11.08 -26.75
N LYS A 257 5.86 11.53 -25.48
CA LYS A 257 7.02 11.95 -24.71
C LYS A 257 8.01 10.80 -24.53
N ILE A 258 7.53 9.61 -24.15
CA ILE A 258 8.40 8.44 -23.97
C ILE A 258 9.06 8.04 -25.30
N ARG A 259 8.33 8.04 -26.43
CA ARG A 259 8.88 7.67 -27.75
C ARG A 259 10.06 8.57 -28.13
N GLU A 260 9.86 9.88 -28.04
CA GLU A 260 10.89 10.86 -28.41
C GLU A 260 12.11 10.80 -27.48
N HIS A 261 11.88 10.65 -26.16
CA HIS A 261 12.97 10.49 -25.20
C HIS A 261 13.74 9.20 -25.43
N PHE A 262 13.03 8.12 -25.71
CA PHE A 262 13.65 6.83 -26.02
C PHE A 262 14.57 6.95 -27.24
N HIS A 263 14.07 7.50 -28.35
CA HIS A 263 14.89 7.67 -29.57
C HIS A 263 16.11 8.57 -29.32
N LEU A 264 15.92 9.69 -28.61
CA LEU A 264 17.00 10.62 -28.27
C LEU A 264 18.11 9.93 -27.47
N PHE A 265 17.78 9.21 -26.40
CA PHE A 265 18.78 8.57 -25.54
C PHE A 265 19.38 7.31 -26.16
N LEU A 266 18.59 6.57 -26.93
CA LEU A 266 19.09 5.40 -27.65
C LEU A 266 20.18 5.78 -28.66
N SER A 267 20.05 6.95 -29.30
CA SER A 267 21.05 7.44 -30.25
C SER A 267 22.30 8.05 -29.60
N GLN A 268 22.29 8.34 -28.28
CA GLN A 268 23.46 8.92 -27.61
C GLN A 268 24.53 7.86 -27.36
N PRO A 269 25.80 8.09 -27.75
CA PRO A 269 26.89 7.13 -27.54
C PRO A 269 27.25 6.96 -26.07
N ASN A 270 27.04 7.98 -25.25
CA ASN A 270 27.34 7.95 -23.81
C ASN A 270 26.20 7.36 -22.97
N CYS A 271 25.07 7.05 -23.60
CA CYS A 271 23.99 6.32 -22.94
C CYS A 271 24.25 4.83 -23.09
N TYR A 272 24.46 4.14 -21.97
CA TYR A 272 24.79 2.72 -21.97
C TYR A 272 23.58 1.81 -21.80
N ALA A 273 22.48 2.33 -21.24
CA ALA A 273 21.25 1.59 -21.03
C ALA A 273 20.03 2.50 -21.00
N VAL A 274 18.93 2.02 -21.56
CA VAL A 274 17.60 2.64 -21.53
C VAL A 274 16.62 1.66 -20.89
N PHE A 275 16.25 1.93 -19.64
CA PHE A 275 15.25 1.19 -18.89
C PHE A 275 13.85 1.72 -19.24
N LEU A 276 12.96 0.84 -19.69
CA LEU A 276 11.62 1.16 -20.15
C LEU A 276 10.55 0.50 -19.29
N ALA A 277 9.90 1.29 -18.43
CA ALA A 277 8.71 0.88 -17.72
C ALA A 277 7.46 1.25 -18.54
N VAL A 278 7.21 0.50 -19.61
CA VAL A 278 6.08 0.67 -20.56
C VAL A 278 5.36 -0.66 -20.85
N CYS A 279 5.64 -1.70 -20.07
CA CYS A 279 5.31 -3.08 -20.42
C CYS A 279 3.80 -3.36 -20.50
N PHE A 280 2.92 -2.45 -20.08
CA PHE A 280 1.47 -2.66 -20.09
C PHE A 280 0.76 -2.19 -21.35
N ASP A 281 1.45 -1.44 -22.21
CA ASP A 281 0.89 -0.93 -23.45
C ASP A 281 1.55 -1.56 -24.68
N ASN A 282 0.75 -2.24 -25.50
CA ASN A 282 1.19 -2.80 -26.78
C ASN A 282 1.54 -1.68 -27.79
N GLY A 283 1.10 -0.44 -27.56
CA GLY A 283 1.46 0.72 -28.39
C GLY A 283 2.97 0.93 -28.57
N PHE A 284 3.80 0.41 -27.65
CA PHE A 284 5.26 0.48 -27.75
C PHE A 284 5.88 -0.68 -28.54
N ALA A 285 5.16 -1.77 -28.81
CA ALA A 285 5.74 -2.98 -29.41
C ALA A 285 6.33 -2.70 -30.80
N ARG A 286 5.58 -1.99 -31.67
CA ARG A 286 6.03 -1.64 -33.03
C ARG A 286 7.23 -0.71 -33.07
N MET A 287 7.44 0.08 -32.02
CA MET A 287 8.63 0.93 -31.90
C MET A 287 9.84 0.07 -31.55
N LEU A 288 9.69 -0.83 -30.59
CA LEU A 288 10.77 -1.66 -30.07
C LEU A 288 11.21 -2.77 -31.04
N GLU A 289 10.27 -3.32 -31.80
CA GLU A 289 10.51 -4.37 -32.80
C GLU A 289 11.61 -3.99 -33.81
N ARG A 290 11.70 -2.70 -34.15
CA ARG A 290 12.70 -2.15 -35.09
C ARG A 290 14.15 -2.37 -34.66
N TYR A 291 14.39 -2.66 -33.38
CA TYR A 291 15.73 -2.80 -32.82
C TYR A 291 16.09 -4.25 -32.48
N VAL A 292 15.18 -5.21 -32.72
CA VAL A 292 15.38 -6.63 -32.38
C VAL A 292 16.55 -7.24 -33.15
N ASP A 293 16.69 -6.86 -34.42
CA ASP A 293 17.73 -7.36 -35.33
C ASP A 293 19.07 -6.63 -35.20
N HIS A 294 19.19 -5.68 -34.25
CA HIS A 294 20.41 -4.94 -33.96
C HIS A 294 20.97 -5.34 -32.59
N PRO A 295 21.90 -6.33 -32.50
CA PRO A 295 22.34 -6.90 -31.23
C PRO A 295 22.84 -5.88 -30.21
N SER A 296 23.69 -4.93 -30.65
CA SER A 296 24.26 -3.89 -29.78
C SER A 296 23.20 -2.91 -29.26
N ILE A 297 22.21 -2.55 -30.08
CA ILE A 297 21.11 -1.67 -29.66
C ILE A 297 20.15 -2.44 -28.75
N ARG A 298 19.88 -3.71 -29.07
CA ARG A 298 19.00 -4.59 -28.29
C ARG A 298 19.50 -4.76 -26.86
N GLU A 299 20.80 -4.92 -26.65
CA GLU A 299 21.41 -5.04 -25.31
C GLU A 299 21.27 -3.77 -24.47
N LYS A 300 21.27 -2.60 -25.13
CA LYS A 300 21.05 -1.30 -24.49
C LYS A 300 19.60 -1.10 -24.02
N ILE A 301 18.63 -1.84 -24.55
CA ILE A 301 17.20 -1.71 -24.20
C ILE A 301 16.83 -2.72 -23.11
N ILE A 302 16.34 -2.21 -21.98
CA ILE A 302 15.95 -3.05 -20.83
C ILE A 302 14.51 -2.75 -20.44
N LEU A 303 13.64 -3.75 -20.54
CA LEU A 303 12.25 -3.64 -20.11
C LEU A 303 12.16 -3.76 -18.59
N VAL A 304 11.34 -2.90 -17.98
CA VAL A 304 11.08 -2.93 -16.55
C VAL A 304 9.64 -3.36 -16.31
N SER A 305 9.44 -4.56 -15.77
CA SER A 305 8.10 -5.11 -15.51
C SER A 305 7.76 -5.08 -14.01
N SER A 306 6.48 -4.92 -13.66
CA SER A 306 6.00 -5.12 -12.28
C SER A 306 5.36 -6.51 -12.05
N GLY A 307 5.68 -7.48 -12.92
CA GLY A 307 5.24 -8.89 -12.81
C GLY A 307 4.37 -9.38 -13.97
N TYR A 308 3.95 -8.48 -14.86
CA TYR A 308 3.20 -8.79 -16.06
C TYR A 308 3.68 -7.92 -17.24
N LYS A 309 3.47 -8.39 -18.47
CA LYS A 309 3.72 -7.64 -19.71
C LYS A 309 2.58 -7.87 -20.69
N ALA A 310 2.22 -6.83 -21.43
CA ALA A 310 1.36 -6.92 -22.59
C ALA A 310 1.93 -7.92 -23.60
N LEU A 311 1.05 -8.59 -24.33
CA LEU A 311 1.39 -9.78 -25.08
C LEU A 311 2.48 -9.52 -26.13
N GLU A 312 2.35 -8.44 -26.90
CA GLU A 312 3.29 -8.13 -28.00
C GLU A 312 4.65 -7.72 -27.43
N ILE A 313 4.67 -6.94 -26.35
CA ILE A 313 5.90 -6.61 -25.61
C ILE A 313 6.59 -7.86 -25.08
N GLY A 314 5.82 -8.84 -24.59
CA GLY A 314 6.35 -10.11 -24.07
C GLY A 314 6.92 -11.04 -25.13
N GLU A 315 6.64 -10.82 -26.41
CA GLU A 315 7.17 -11.59 -27.53
C GLU A 315 8.54 -11.08 -28.02
N LEU A 316 8.89 -9.84 -27.68
CA LEU A 316 10.17 -9.24 -28.06
C LEU A 316 11.32 -9.85 -27.25
N PRO A 317 12.45 -10.23 -27.87
CA PRO A 317 13.61 -10.80 -27.19
C PRO A 317 14.48 -9.72 -26.51
N LEU A 318 13.87 -8.89 -25.66
CA LEU A 318 14.52 -7.82 -24.93
C LEU A 318 14.85 -8.21 -23.48
N ASN A 319 15.95 -7.69 -22.96
CA ASN A 319 16.33 -7.86 -21.57
C ASN A 319 15.23 -7.32 -20.66
N THR A 320 14.99 -7.97 -19.53
CA THR A 320 13.90 -7.59 -18.61
C THR A 320 14.32 -7.70 -17.17
N VAL A 321 14.01 -6.67 -16.40
CA VAL A 321 14.16 -6.63 -14.95
C VAL A 321 12.78 -6.46 -14.28
N ILE A 322 12.69 -6.88 -13.03
CA ILE A 322 11.51 -6.71 -12.19
C ILE A 322 11.92 -5.95 -10.94
N TRP A 323 11.25 -4.83 -10.66
CA TRP A 323 11.53 -3.98 -9.50
C TRP A 323 10.34 -3.97 -8.54
N PRO A 324 10.14 -5.05 -7.74
CA PRO A 324 8.98 -5.19 -6.87
C PRO A 324 8.95 -4.17 -5.73
N GLY A 325 10.10 -3.58 -5.37
CA GLY A 325 10.20 -2.48 -4.40
C GLY A 325 9.85 -1.11 -4.98
N VAL A 326 9.88 -0.94 -6.30
CA VAL A 326 9.57 0.34 -6.98
C VAL A 326 8.11 0.37 -7.43
N PHE A 327 7.66 -0.69 -8.09
CA PHE A 327 6.35 -0.74 -8.70
C PHE A 327 5.44 -1.69 -7.95
N ALA A 328 4.21 -1.25 -7.66
CA ALA A 328 3.20 -2.13 -7.13
C ALA A 328 3.01 -3.33 -8.09
N THR A 329 2.89 -4.53 -7.52
CA THR A 329 2.69 -5.75 -8.32
C THR A 329 1.41 -5.61 -9.13
N ALA A 330 1.53 -5.42 -10.43
CA ALA A 330 0.37 -5.31 -11.30
C ALA A 330 -0.24 -6.70 -11.48
N ARG A 331 -1.49 -6.87 -11.04
CA ARG A 331 -2.28 -8.05 -11.40
C ARG A 331 -3.00 -7.73 -12.72
N PRO A 332 -2.88 -8.57 -13.76
CA PRO A 332 -3.70 -8.41 -14.95
C PRO A 332 -5.18 -8.45 -14.55
N SER A 333 -6.04 -7.68 -15.24
CA SER A 333 -7.47 -7.76 -15.01
C SER A 333 -7.94 -9.21 -15.16
N LYS A 334 -8.99 -9.64 -14.45
CA LYS A 334 -9.46 -11.05 -14.50
C LYS A 334 -9.70 -11.54 -15.94
N GLN A 335 -10.12 -10.64 -16.83
CA GLN A 335 -10.32 -10.92 -18.25
C GLN A 335 -9.00 -11.07 -19.02
N LEU A 336 -8.04 -10.16 -18.83
CA LEU A 336 -6.71 -10.28 -19.43
C LEU A 336 -5.95 -11.52 -18.93
N ALA A 337 -6.07 -11.83 -17.64
CA ALA A 337 -5.50 -13.04 -17.05
C ALA A 337 -6.03 -14.31 -17.75
N ALA A 338 -7.35 -14.39 -17.96
CA ALA A 338 -7.97 -15.51 -18.66
C ALA A 338 -7.54 -15.63 -20.13
N ILE A 339 -7.36 -14.50 -20.83
CA ILE A 339 -6.87 -14.48 -22.22
C ILE A 339 -5.41 -14.95 -22.27
N LEU A 340 -4.55 -14.47 -21.37
CA LEU A 340 -3.16 -14.92 -21.29
C LEU A 340 -3.06 -16.41 -20.95
N GLU A 341 -3.82 -16.89 -19.97
CA GLU A 341 -3.87 -18.32 -19.64
C GLU A 341 -4.31 -19.16 -20.84
N ARG A 342 -5.30 -18.69 -21.61
CA ARG A 342 -5.75 -19.36 -22.84
C ARG A 342 -4.65 -19.44 -23.89
N LYS A 343 -3.96 -18.33 -24.17
CA LYS A 343 -2.84 -18.30 -25.14
C LYS A 343 -1.64 -19.12 -24.67
N ILE A 344 -1.31 -19.10 -23.37
CA ILE A 344 -0.26 -19.97 -22.79
C ILE A 344 -0.63 -21.44 -22.97
N ARG A 345 -1.91 -21.80 -22.76
CA ARG A 345 -2.42 -23.17 -22.96
C ARG A 345 -2.37 -23.59 -24.43
N GLU A 346 -2.70 -22.69 -25.36
CA GLU A 346 -2.60 -22.92 -26.80
C GLU A 346 -1.15 -23.12 -27.26
N ARG A 347 -0.21 -22.31 -26.77
CA ARG A 347 1.24 -22.50 -27.04
C ARG A 347 1.77 -23.82 -26.49
N ARG A 348 1.33 -24.23 -25.28
CA ARG A 348 1.67 -25.55 -24.73
C ARG A 348 1.13 -26.68 -25.62
N LYS A 349 -0.10 -26.55 -26.13
CA LYS A 349 -0.68 -27.50 -27.09
C LYS A 349 0.10 -27.53 -28.41
N GLN A 350 0.41 -26.38 -29.00
CA GLN A 350 1.19 -26.30 -30.24
C GLN A 350 2.60 -26.90 -30.09
N ARG A 351 3.30 -26.61 -28.97
CA ARG A 351 4.60 -27.23 -28.65
C ARG A 351 4.50 -28.75 -28.44
N SER A 352 3.38 -29.25 -27.91
CA SER A 352 3.16 -30.70 -27.79
C SER A 352 2.91 -31.36 -29.15
N LEU A 353 2.17 -30.69 -30.04
CA LEU A 353 1.88 -31.18 -31.40
C LEU A 353 3.13 -31.15 -32.29
N SER A 354 3.99 -30.14 -32.17
CA SER A 354 5.25 -30.09 -32.92
C SER A 354 6.25 -31.16 -32.44
N LYS A 355 6.28 -31.49 -31.15
CA LYS A 355 7.08 -32.62 -30.62
C LYS A 355 6.58 -33.97 -31.13
N LEU A 356 5.25 -34.17 -31.21
CA LEU A 356 4.65 -35.39 -31.79
C LEU A 356 4.90 -35.51 -33.30
N SER A 357 4.98 -34.38 -34.02
CA SER A 357 5.33 -34.35 -35.45
C SER A 357 6.79 -34.75 -35.71
N LEU A 358 7.74 -34.25 -34.89
CA LEU A 358 9.16 -34.65 -35.01
C LEU A 358 9.39 -36.14 -34.70
N ASP A 359 8.64 -36.74 -33.78
CA ASP A 359 8.73 -38.19 -33.51
C ASP A 359 8.15 -39.04 -34.64
N ARG A 360 7.13 -38.53 -35.35
CA ARG A 360 6.52 -39.21 -36.50
C ARG A 360 7.45 -39.23 -37.72
N SER A 361 8.22 -38.16 -37.93
CA SER A 361 9.27 -38.13 -38.99
C SER A 361 10.47 -39.02 -38.68
N ARG A 362 10.69 -39.39 -37.40
CA ARG A 362 11.74 -40.34 -36.99
C ARG A 362 11.32 -41.80 -37.14
N THR A 363 10.02 -42.09 -37.24
CA THR A 363 9.48 -43.44 -37.41
C THR A 363 9.29 -43.85 -38.88
N THR A 364 9.17 -42.91 -39.81
CA THR A 364 9.04 -43.21 -41.26
C THR A 364 10.36 -43.52 -41.97
N THR A 365 11.52 -43.18 -41.42
CA THR A 365 12.84 -43.53 -42.03
C THR A 365 13.31 -44.95 -41.68
N ARG A 366 12.54 -45.73 -40.92
CA ARG A 366 12.97 -47.06 -40.42
C ARG A 366 12.30 -48.26 -41.11
N GLN A 367 11.54 -48.06 -42.18
CA GLN A 367 10.75 -49.12 -42.84
C GLN A 367 11.08 -49.43 -44.31
N HIS A 368 12.24 -49.02 -44.83
CA HIS A 368 12.74 -49.54 -46.12
C HIS A 368 14.22 -49.92 -46.03
N MET A 369 14.50 -51.13 -45.54
CA MET A 369 15.74 -51.88 -45.79
C MET A 369 15.40 -53.38 -45.78
N ILE A 370 15.16 -53.94 -46.97
CA ILE A 370 15.18 -55.40 -47.22
C ILE A 370 16.11 -55.63 -48.42
N SER A 371 17.32 -56.10 -48.07
CA SER A 371 18.23 -57.06 -48.72
C SER A 371 18.22 -57.29 -50.25
N THR A 372 19.41 -57.16 -50.86
CA THR A 372 20.06 -58.17 -51.74
C THR A 372 21.60 -57.99 -51.79
N PRO A 373 22.41 -59.04 -52.08
CA PRO A 373 23.85 -59.11 -51.83
C PRO A 373 24.74 -58.66 -53.02
N GLY A 374 26.04 -58.42 -52.74
CA GLY A 374 27.06 -57.78 -53.61
C GLY A 374 27.51 -58.53 -54.89
N PRO A 375 28.56 -58.03 -55.60
CA PRO A 375 29.93 -58.35 -55.19
C PRO A 375 31.03 -57.28 -55.40
N GLU A 376 32.15 -57.56 -54.73
CA GLU A 376 33.57 -57.16 -54.78
C GLU A 376 34.06 -56.24 -55.93
N THR A 377 34.97 -55.28 -55.71
CA THR A 377 36.39 -55.59 -55.47
C THR A 377 37.26 -54.37 -55.11
N LEU A 378 38.30 -54.71 -54.35
CA LEU A 378 39.70 -54.27 -54.39
C LEU A 378 40.05 -52.82 -54.09
N SER A 379 40.92 -52.74 -53.09
CA SER A 379 42.13 -51.92 -53.14
C SER A 379 41.85 -50.46 -52.80
N ASP A 380 41.95 -50.14 -51.52
CA ASP A 380 43.23 -49.68 -50.97
C ASP A 380 43.17 -48.16 -50.95
N LEU A 381 43.14 -47.60 -49.75
CA LEU A 381 44.16 -46.66 -49.32
C LEU A 381 43.72 -46.10 -47.96
N LEU A 382 44.39 -46.64 -46.93
CA LEU A 382 44.73 -45.99 -45.66
C LEU A 382 43.69 -46.09 -44.52
N GLN A 383 44.00 -46.96 -43.55
CA GLN A 383 43.74 -46.71 -42.12
C GLN A 383 45.01 -46.07 -41.48
N PRO A 384 45.03 -45.72 -40.18
CA PRO A 384 44.18 -44.75 -39.46
C PRO A 384 45.06 -43.77 -38.63
N TRP A 385 44.63 -42.53 -38.35
CA TRP A 385 45.36 -41.65 -37.42
C TRP A 385 44.53 -41.34 -36.17
N ASN A 386 44.98 -41.85 -35.03
CA ASN A 386 44.40 -41.67 -33.70
C ASN A 386 45.20 -40.61 -32.92
N VAL A 387 44.56 -39.48 -32.62
CA VAL A 387 45.17 -38.24 -32.10
C VAL A 387 45.62 -38.34 -30.62
N ARG A 388 45.40 -39.48 -29.96
CA ARG A 388 45.75 -39.65 -28.53
C ARG A 388 47.20 -40.07 -28.24
N LEU A 389 48.08 -40.15 -29.25
CA LEU A 389 49.48 -40.58 -29.09
C LEU A 389 50.55 -39.53 -29.44
N ALA A 390 50.19 -38.25 -29.61
CA ALA A 390 51.13 -37.22 -30.13
C ALA A 390 51.53 -36.09 -29.15
N LEU A 391 51.33 -36.21 -27.83
CA LEU A 391 51.76 -35.17 -26.88
C LEU A 391 52.42 -35.72 -25.60
N ALA A 392 53.08 -36.87 -25.69
CA ALA A 392 53.98 -37.36 -24.64
C ALA A 392 55.42 -37.38 -25.17
N GLY A 393 56.21 -36.38 -24.75
CA GLY A 393 57.66 -36.35 -24.93
C GLY A 393 58.15 -35.09 -25.62
N TYR A 394 58.60 -34.10 -24.84
CA TYR A 394 60.00 -33.63 -24.81
C TYR A 394 60.13 -32.46 -23.81
N PHE A 395 60.79 -32.76 -22.67
CA PHE A 395 61.70 -31.98 -21.81
C PHE A 395 61.55 -30.44 -21.65
N GLY A 396 61.74 -29.79 -20.49
CA GLY A 396 62.29 -30.20 -19.19
C GLY A 396 63.14 -29.06 -18.56
N MET A 397 63.16 -29.01 -17.21
CA MET A 397 63.99 -28.21 -16.26
C MET A 397 63.52 -26.77 -15.90
N GLY A 398 63.39 -26.37 -14.62
CA GLY A 398 63.58 -27.07 -13.34
C GLY A 398 63.22 -26.22 -12.10
N THR A 399 62.91 -26.92 -10.98
CA THR A 399 63.26 -26.67 -9.54
C THR A 399 62.96 -25.29 -8.90
N LEU A 400 62.42 -25.12 -7.67
CA LEU A 400 62.16 -25.98 -6.49
C LEU A 400 61.44 -25.14 -5.40
N TRP A 401 60.78 -25.82 -4.42
CA TRP A 401 60.28 -25.36 -3.09
C TRP A 401 58.97 -24.55 -3.04
N LEU A 402 58.01 -24.70 -2.11
CA LEU A 402 57.94 -25.34 -0.77
C LEU A 402 56.45 -25.55 -0.37
N HIS A 403 56.21 -26.59 0.45
CA HIS A 403 55.14 -26.77 1.45
C HIS A 403 53.68 -27.14 1.07
N ASP A 404 53.36 -28.42 1.35
CA ASP A 404 52.13 -28.94 1.99
C ASP A 404 52.12 -28.60 3.52
N PRO A 405 51.00 -28.69 4.28
CA PRO A 405 49.95 -29.72 4.14
C PRO A 405 48.48 -29.37 4.53
N ASP A 406 47.64 -30.38 4.30
CA ASP A 406 46.50 -30.88 5.09
C ASP A 406 45.09 -30.30 4.94
N GLU A 407 44.26 -31.20 4.39
CA GLU A 407 42.82 -31.32 4.55
C GLU A 407 42.42 -31.55 6.02
N THR A 408 41.34 -30.91 6.46
CA THR A 408 40.41 -31.51 7.41
C THR A 408 38.98 -31.22 6.97
N GLU A 409 38.29 -32.29 6.59
CA GLU A 409 36.84 -32.37 6.48
C GLU A 409 36.21 -32.12 7.86
N GLU A 410 35.23 -31.22 7.95
CA GLU A 410 34.30 -31.22 9.07
C GLU A 410 32.84 -31.19 8.59
N ASN A 411 32.23 -32.37 8.72
CA ASN A 411 30.80 -32.65 8.72
C ASN A 411 30.03 -31.60 9.54
N ASN A 412 29.00 -30.97 8.96
CA ASN A 412 27.96 -30.32 9.77
C ASN A 412 26.56 -30.82 9.42
N LYS A 413 26.13 -31.80 10.22
CA LYS A 413 24.77 -32.32 10.35
C LYS A 413 24.09 -31.55 11.49
N HIS A 414 22.81 -31.21 11.27
CA HIS A 414 21.78 -30.81 12.25
C HIS A 414 21.63 -29.31 12.58
N ARG A 415 20.56 -28.70 12.05
CA ARG A 415 19.61 -27.91 12.87
C ARG A 415 18.17 -28.12 12.42
N PRO A 416 17.19 -28.00 13.34
CA PRO A 416 15.82 -28.46 13.16
C PRO A 416 14.89 -27.37 12.64
N CYS A 417 13.83 -27.87 12.01
CA CYS A 417 12.63 -27.16 11.57
C CYS A 417 11.84 -26.66 12.81
N ILE A 418 11.57 -25.35 12.89
CA ILE A 418 10.56 -24.81 13.81
C ILE A 418 9.31 -24.51 13.00
N THR A 419 8.31 -25.36 13.20
CA THR A 419 6.94 -25.20 12.74
C THR A 419 6.22 -24.32 13.75
N VAL A 420 5.71 -23.16 13.34
CA VAL A 420 4.79 -22.37 14.16
C VAL A 420 3.37 -22.73 13.75
N GLN A 421 2.70 -23.51 14.60
CA GLN A 421 1.25 -23.73 14.55
C GLN A 421 0.54 -22.47 15.06
N ALA A 422 -0.43 -22.01 14.29
CA ALA A 422 -1.42 -21.03 14.72
C ALA A 422 -2.55 -21.76 15.46
N ASN A 423 -2.75 -21.44 16.75
CA ASN A 423 -3.97 -21.76 17.47
C ASN A 423 -4.97 -20.63 17.27
N GLN A 424 -6.12 -20.96 16.69
CA GLN A 424 -7.38 -20.24 16.84
C GLN A 424 -8.05 -20.79 18.10
N GLU A 425 -8.22 -19.96 19.12
CA GLU A 425 -9.18 -20.20 20.19
C GLU A 425 -10.42 -19.33 19.93
N LEU A 426 -11.55 -20.03 19.96
CA LEU A 426 -12.90 -19.52 20.07
C LEU A 426 -13.13 -19.10 21.52
N ASP A 427 -13.66 -17.90 21.71
CA ASP A 427 -14.69 -17.58 22.72
C ASP A 427 -15.48 -16.35 22.25
#